data_AF-A0A7C3U3W6-F1
#
_entry.id   AF-A0A7C3U3W6-F1
#
_cell.length_a   1.000
_cell.length_b   1.000
_cell.length_c   1.000
_cell.angle_alpha   90.00
_cell.angle_beta   90.00
_cell.angle_gamma   90.00
#
_symmetry.space_group_name_H-M   'P 1'
#
loop_
_entity.id
_entity.type
_entity.pdbx_description
1 polymer ?
#
loop_
_entity_poly.entity_id
_entity_poly.type
_entity_poly.pdbx_seq_one_letter_code
_entity_poly.pdbx_strand_id
1 'polypeptide(L)'
;MITVDTEGAFREMVQTTKPEGTVTINTYNTFGPFPVTIRQKILKWIAPDDPDRRVQLGLKYFPGPFKKLDKRYCGMNSKQSAYDTFGIPYEEVHTAGEVLKWFKRANVRYKGSFAPLRVRDYFYAFSLDEYKEFRSTFSGYPATQKVSDLLFKIAGKKKTSEFKTEFPYPGPFSRGVCQLMWLLIGGSRFSCFTLSGVKL
;
A
#
# COMPACT_ATOMS: atom_id res chain seq x y z
N MET A 1 0.04 17.53 4.69
CA MET A 1 -1.10 18.29 4.15
C MET A 1 -2.19 17.28 3.85
N ILE A 2 -3.27 17.30 4.64
CA ILE A 2 -4.39 16.36 4.49
C ILE A 2 -5.39 17.07 3.58
N THR A 3 -5.50 16.63 2.34
CA THR A 3 -6.44 17.15 1.34
C THR A 3 -7.60 16.18 1.20
N VAL A 4 -8.82 16.69 1.07
CA VAL A 4 -10.03 15.91 0.70
C VAL A 4 -10.05 15.60 -0.81
N ASP A 5 -9.08 16.13 -1.55
CA ASP A 5 -8.85 15.88 -2.97
C ASP A 5 -7.41 15.44 -3.18
N THR A 6 -7.17 14.13 -3.02
CA THR A 6 -5.85 13.51 -3.25
C THR A 6 -5.36 13.67 -4.69
N GLU A 7 -6.27 13.64 -5.67
CA GLU A 7 -5.94 13.88 -7.08
C GLU A 7 -5.52 15.34 -7.31
N GLY A 8 -6.23 16.30 -6.69
CA GLY A 8 -5.89 17.71 -6.72
C GLY A 8 -4.49 17.98 -6.17
N ALA A 9 -4.16 17.44 -5.00
CA ALA A 9 -2.80 17.58 -4.45
C ALA A 9 -1.74 16.91 -5.33
N PHE A 10 -2.05 15.77 -5.95
CA PHE A 10 -1.15 15.15 -6.93
C PHE A 10 -0.89 16.09 -8.11
N ARG A 11 -1.93 16.74 -8.65
CA ARG A 11 -1.78 17.69 -9.75
C ARG A 11 -0.90 18.88 -9.38
N GLU A 12 -1.08 19.46 -8.19
CA GLU A 12 -0.24 20.58 -7.70
C GLU A 12 1.22 20.17 -7.53
N MET A 13 1.46 18.95 -7.04
CA MET A 13 2.81 18.37 -6.95
C MET A 13 3.45 18.20 -8.35
N VAL A 14 2.69 17.73 -9.34
CA VAL A 14 3.19 17.63 -10.72
C VAL A 14 3.46 19.02 -11.30
N GLN A 15 2.61 20.02 -11.05
CA GLN A 15 2.79 21.38 -11.55
C GLN A 15 4.11 21.99 -11.04
N THR A 16 4.40 21.84 -9.74
CA THR A 16 5.62 22.35 -9.09
C THR A 16 6.90 21.57 -9.42
N THR A 17 6.77 20.34 -9.94
CA THR A 17 7.90 19.53 -10.38
C THR A 17 8.49 20.07 -11.69
N LYS A 18 9.82 20.16 -11.80
CA LYS A 18 10.49 20.56 -13.04
C LYS A 18 10.23 19.55 -14.19
N PRO A 19 10.24 19.98 -15.47
CA PRO A 19 10.22 19.04 -16.60
C PRO A 19 11.30 17.97 -16.46
N GLU A 20 11.01 16.73 -16.85
CA GLU A 20 11.84 15.53 -16.64
C GLU A 20 12.12 15.18 -15.15
N GLY A 21 11.50 15.90 -14.22
CA GLY A 21 11.54 15.62 -12.79
C GLY A 21 10.76 14.36 -12.43
N THR A 22 11.19 13.67 -11.38
CA THR A 22 10.50 12.49 -10.86
C THR A 22 9.45 12.88 -9.82
N VAL A 23 8.23 12.37 -9.98
CA VAL A 23 7.15 12.46 -9.00
C VAL A 23 6.93 11.08 -8.40
N THR A 24 6.94 10.98 -7.08
CA THR A 24 6.72 9.72 -6.35
C THR A 24 5.59 9.92 -5.35
N ILE A 25 4.62 9.01 -5.36
CA ILE A 25 3.49 9.03 -4.44
C ILE A 25 3.34 7.68 -3.76
N ASN A 26 3.06 7.72 -2.46
CA ASN A 26 2.70 6.56 -1.66
C ASN A 26 1.27 6.75 -1.19
N THR A 27 0.40 5.78 -1.47
CA THR A 27 -1.02 5.86 -1.12
C THR A 27 -1.53 4.55 -0.56
N TYR A 28 -2.61 4.63 0.21
CA TYR A 28 -3.30 3.45 0.69
C TYR A 28 -4.01 2.72 -0.45
N ASN A 29 -3.89 1.40 -0.44
CA ASN A 29 -4.55 0.48 -1.37
C ASN A 29 -6.00 0.27 -0.94
N THR A 30 -6.96 0.37 -1.86
CA THR A 30 -8.38 0.06 -1.61
C THR A 30 -8.59 -1.31 -0.96
N PHE A 31 -7.76 -2.29 -1.31
CA PHE A 31 -7.90 -3.66 -0.82
C PHE A 31 -7.20 -3.92 0.52
N GLY A 32 -6.29 -3.03 0.94
CA GLY A 32 -5.45 -3.22 2.13
C GLY A 32 -6.23 -3.15 3.47
N PRO A 33 -7.04 -2.11 3.72
CA PRO A 33 -7.71 -1.92 5.00
C PRO A 33 -9.10 -2.57 5.05
N PHE A 34 -9.46 -3.49 4.15
CA PHE A 34 -10.83 -4.01 4.05
C PHE A 34 -11.47 -4.46 5.40
N PRO A 35 -10.77 -5.22 6.28
CA PRO A 35 -11.33 -5.56 7.59
C PRO A 35 -11.50 -4.35 8.52
N VAL A 36 -10.63 -3.35 8.40
CA VAL A 36 -10.71 -2.08 9.17
C VAL A 36 -11.88 -1.24 8.66
N THR A 37 -12.03 -1.12 7.33
CA THR A 37 -13.15 -0.39 6.71
C THR A 37 -14.50 -0.98 7.09
N ILE A 38 -14.63 -2.32 7.17
CA ILE A 38 -15.86 -2.96 7.66
C ILE A 38 -16.13 -2.57 9.12
N ARG A 39 -15.13 -2.64 9.99
CA ARG A 39 -15.27 -2.25 11.40
C ARG A 39 -15.66 -0.78 11.53
N GLN A 40 -15.03 0.11 10.77
CA GLN A 40 -15.37 1.53 10.71
C GLN A 40 -16.83 1.75 10.28
N LYS A 41 -17.31 1.04 9.25
CA LYS A 41 -18.71 1.11 8.80
C LYS A 41 -19.68 0.65 9.88
N ILE A 42 -19.39 -0.47 10.56
CA ILE A 42 -20.22 -0.97 11.68
C ILE A 42 -20.28 0.07 12.80
N LEU A 43 -19.14 0.62 13.20
CA LEU A 43 -19.06 1.62 14.27
C LEU A 43 -19.75 2.94 13.89
N LYS A 44 -19.62 3.39 12.64
CA LYS A 44 -20.32 4.57 12.11
C LYS A 44 -21.83 4.37 12.06
N TRP A 45 -22.30 3.15 11.81
CA TRP A 45 -23.73 2.84 11.87
C TRP A 45 -24.28 2.88 13.30
N ILE A 46 -23.50 2.43 14.30
CA ILE A 46 -23.90 2.42 15.71
C ILE A 46 -23.79 3.81 16.36
N ALA A 47 -22.76 4.58 16.00
CA ALA A 47 -22.48 5.90 16.57
C ALA A 47 -22.03 6.87 15.46
N PRO A 48 -22.97 7.42 14.66
CA PRO A 48 -22.66 8.21 13.47
C PRO A 48 -21.89 9.50 13.80
N ASP A 49 -22.35 10.25 14.81
CA ASP A 49 -21.86 11.60 15.10
C ASP A 49 -21.03 11.71 16.38
N ASP A 50 -20.68 10.57 16.98
CA ASP A 50 -19.91 10.52 18.25
C ASP A 50 -18.58 9.76 18.04
N PRO A 51 -17.48 10.49 17.73
CA PRO A 51 -16.14 9.90 17.58
C PRO A 51 -15.68 9.16 18.84
N ASP A 52 -15.96 9.68 20.02
CA ASP A 52 -15.50 9.12 21.29
C ASP A 52 -16.19 7.79 21.56
N ARG A 53 -17.51 7.73 21.32
CA ARG A 53 -18.29 6.50 21.38
C ARG A 53 -17.80 5.47 20.38
N ARG A 54 -17.47 5.87 19.14
CA ARG A 54 -16.87 4.95 18.15
C ARG A 54 -15.56 4.35 18.63
N VAL A 55 -14.69 5.16 19.25
CA VAL A 55 -13.43 4.67 19.83
C VAL A 55 -13.68 3.70 20.98
N GLN A 56 -14.58 4.03 21.90
CA GLN A 56 -14.94 3.15 23.02
C GLN A 56 -15.48 1.80 22.54
N LEU A 57 -16.43 1.82 21.60
CA LEU A 57 -17.01 0.61 21.02
C LEU A 57 -15.96 -0.17 20.21
N GLY A 58 -15.07 0.53 19.48
CA GLY A 58 -13.99 -0.08 18.72
C GLY A 58 -12.97 -0.79 19.61
N LEU A 59 -12.58 -0.19 20.74
CA LEU A 59 -11.71 -0.82 21.73
C LEU A 59 -12.41 -1.99 22.45
N LYS A 60 -13.73 -1.91 22.65
CA LYS A 60 -14.52 -2.98 23.29
C LYS A 60 -14.71 -4.19 22.39
N TYR A 61 -15.15 -3.99 21.15
CA TYR A 61 -15.51 -5.09 20.22
C TYR A 61 -14.34 -5.55 19.36
N PHE A 62 -13.35 -4.69 19.11
CA PHE A 62 -12.20 -5.00 18.26
C PHE A 62 -10.85 -4.69 18.94
N PRO A 63 -10.56 -5.22 20.15
CA PRO A 63 -9.30 -4.93 20.86
C PRO A 63 -8.06 -5.58 20.22
N GLY A 64 -8.24 -6.64 19.43
CA GLY A 64 -7.16 -7.48 18.92
C GLY A 64 -6.05 -6.72 18.15
N PRO A 65 -6.38 -5.87 17.16
CA PRO A 65 -5.40 -5.07 16.43
C PRO A 65 -4.54 -4.18 17.34
N PHE A 66 -5.15 -3.47 18.29
CA PHE A 66 -4.44 -2.55 19.19
C PHE A 66 -3.56 -3.29 20.19
N LYS A 67 -4.03 -4.42 20.75
CA LYS A 67 -3.21 -5.28 21.61
C LYS A 67 -1.97 -5.82 20.88
N LYS A 68 -2.10 -6.16 19.60
CA LYS A 68 -0.96 -6.61 18.76
C LYS A 68 -0.01 -5.45 18.45
N LEU A 69 -0.55 -4.25 18.21
CA LEU A 69 0.23 -3.04 17.96
C LEU A 69 1.05 -2.65 19.19
N ASP A 70 0.41 -2.60 20.35
CA ASP A 70 1.03 -2.28 21.64
C ASP A 70 2.17 -3.23 22.00
N LYS A 71 1.94 -4.54 21.84
CA LYS A 71 2.97 -5.58 22.02
C LYS A 71 4.16 -5.42 21.07
N ARG A 72 3.96 -4.85 19.88
CA ARG A 72 5.00 -4.71 18.86
C ARG A 72 5.81 -3.43 19.01
N TYR A 73 5.19 -2.35 19.46
CA TYR A 73 5.80 -1.03 19.52
C TYR A 73 6.08 -0.53 20.95
N CYS A 74 5.97 -1.41 21.96
CA CYS A 74 6.36 -1.19 23.36
C CYS A 74 6.02 0.20 23.90
N GLY A 75 4.74 0.47 24.19
CA GLY A 75 4.29 1.75 24.76
C GLY A 75 3.65 2.71 23.76
N MET A 76 3.18 2.19 22.62
CA MET A 76 2.40 2.98 21.68
C MET A 76 1.05 3.35 22.31
N ASN A 77 0.64 4.61 22.18
CA ASN A 77 -0.64 5.08 22.71
C ASN A 77 -1.80 4.44 21.94
N SER A 78 -2.22 3.26 22.37
CA SER A 78 -3.30 2.46 21.75
C SER A 78 -4.59 3.25 21.60
N LYS A 79 -4.84 4.22 22.50
CA LYS A 79 -6.00 5.10 22.44
C LYS A 79 -5.89 6.05 21.25
N GLN A 80 -4.73 6.65 21.01
CA GLN A 80 -4.49 7.53 19.86
C GLN A 80 -4.67 6.77 18.53
N SER A 81 -4.06 5.59 18.40
CA SER A 81 -4.26 4.77 17.19
C SER A 81 -5.73 4.37 17.00
N ALA A 82 -6.48 4.16 18.08
CA ALA A 82 -7.92 3.89 17.99
C ALA A 82 -8.72 5.12 17.56
N TYR A 83 -8.33 6.33 17.98
CA TYR A 83 -8.89 7.59 17.47
C TYR A 83 -8.66 7.75 15.97
N ASP A 84 -7.44 7.52 15.50
CA ASP A 84 -7.10 7.61 14.08
C ASP A 84 -7.87 6.56 13.25
N THR A 85 -8.05 5.36 13.82
CA THR A 85 -8.71 4.25 13.12
C THR A 85 -10.24 4.35 13.14
N PHE A 86 -10.86 4.77 14.24
CA PHE A 86 -12.32 4.69 14.43
C PHE A 86 -13.02 6.01 14.71
N GLY A 87 -12.35 6.93 15.42
CA GLY A 87 -12.93 8.22 15.79
C GLY A 87 -13.03 9.14 14.58
N ILE A 88 -11.90 9.40 13.94
CA ILE A 88 -11.84 10.29 12.76
C ILE A 88 -11.01 9.64 11.66
N PRO A 89 -11.57 8.62 10.96
CA PRO A 89 -10.84 7.93 9.90
C PRO A 89 -10.64 8.86 8.70
N TYR A 90 -9.42 9.37 8.54
CA TYR A 90 -9.00 10.24 7.43
C TYR A 90 -8.12 9.49 6.42
N GLU A 91 -8.61 8.38 5.89
CA GLU A 91 -7.88 7.58 4.90
C GLU A 91 -8.65 7.56 3.57
N GLU A 92 -8.07 8.17 2.55
CA GLU A 92 -8.46 7.92 1.17
C GLU A 92 -7.69 6.72 0.62
N VAL A 93 -8.43 5.80 0.01
CA VAL A 93 -7.88 4.56 -0.52
C VAL A 93 -8.07 4.54 -2.03
N HIS A 94 -7.03 4.13 -2.74
CA HIS A 94 -7.04 4.11 -4.20
C HIS A 94 -6.53 2.78 -4.72
N THR A 95 -7.04 2.39 -5.88
CA THR A 95 -6.48 1.31 -6.67
C THR A 95 -5.27 1.83 -7.43
N ALA A 96 -4.31 0.95 -7.73
CA ALA A 96 -3.22 1.32 -8.63
C ALA A 96 -3.73 1.78 -10.01
N GLY A 97 -4.90 1.30 -10.42
CA GLY A 97 -5.57 1.70 -11.64
C GLY A 97 -5.98 3.17 -11.67
N GLU A 98 -6.53 3.68 -10.57
CA GLU A 98 -6.93 5.09 -10.43
C GLU A 98 -5.73 6.01 -10.43
N VAL A 99 -4.71 5.67 -9.66
CA VAL A 99 -3.48 6.47 -9.57
C VAL A 99 -2.76 6.56 -10.92
N LEU A 100 -2.72 5.46 -11.69
CA LEU A 100 -2.16 5.49 -13.03
C LEU A 100 -3.00 6.33 -14.01
N LYS A 101 -4.32 6.46 -13.79
CA LYS A 101 -5.14 7.42 -14.56
C LYS A 101 -4.78 8.86 -14.19
N TRP A 102 -4.40 9.16 -12.95
CA TRP A 102 -3.87 10.48 -12.57
C TRP A 102 -2.60 10.79 -13.33
N PHE A 103 -1.67 9.84 -13.41
CA PHE A 103 -0.43 9.99 -14.18
C PHE A 103 -0.72 10.35 -15.63
N LYS A 104 -1.64 9.61 -16.27
CA LYS A 104 -2.05 9.89 -17.65
C LYS A 104 -2.67 11.29 -17.80
N ARG A 105 -3.53 11.71 -16.87
CA ARG A 105 -4.20 13.02 -16.91
C ARG A 105 -3.23 14.18 -16.66
N ALA A 106 -2.17 13.97 -15.89
CA ALA A 106 -1.18 14.97 -15.53
C ALA A 106 0.09 14.95 -16.43
N ASN A 107 0.07 14.23 -17.57
CA ASN A 107 1.23 14.05 -18.45
C ASN A 107 2.49 13.53 -17.72
N VAL A 108 2.29 12.57 -16.81
CA VAL A 108 3.38 11.88 -16.11
C VAL A 108 3.58 10.49 -16.71
N ARG A 109 4.79 10.23 -17.19
CA ARG A 109 5.19 8.92 -17.70
C ARG A 109 5.53 7.99 -16.55
N TYR A 110 4.87 6.84 -16.47
CA TYR A 110 5.16 5.82 -15.46
C TYR A 110 6.63 5.35 -15.53
N LYS A 111 7.30 5.30 -14.37
CA LYS A 111 8.70 4.90 -14.22
C LYS A 111 8.85 3.58 -13.46
N GLY A 112 7.97 3.33 -12.48
CA GLY A 112 8.07 2.13 -11.65
C GLY A 112 7.15 2.18 -10.43
N SER A 113 7.11 1.07 -9.70
CA SER A 113 6.26 0.91 -8.52
C SER A 113 6.98 0.12 -7.43
N PHE A 114 6.88 0.59 -6.19
CA PHE A 114 7.13 -0.26 -5.02
C PHE A 114 5.83 -0.99 -4.67
N ALA A 115 5.92 -2.30 -4.44
CA ALA A 115 4.86 -3.26 -4.73
C ALA A 115 4.62 -3.35 -6.25
N PRO A 116 5.30 -4.29 -6.95
CA PRO A 116 5.22 -4.39 -8.40
C PRO A 116 3.80 -4.59 -8.94
N LEU A 117 3.48 -3.87 -10.02
CA LEU A 117 2.19 -3.96 -10.73
C LEU A 117 2.17 -5.00 -11.86
N ARG A 118 3.27 -5.71 -12.06
CA ARG A 118 3.38 -6.81 -13.01
C ARG A 118 4.04 -8.01 -12.36
N VAL A 119 3.54 -9.20 -12.68
CA VAL A 119 4.08 -10.46 -12.14
C VAL A 119 5.55 -10.64 -12.50
N ARG A 120 5.96 -10.25 -13.71
CA ARG A 120 7.38 -10.27 -14.13
C ARG A 120 8.28 -9.42 -13.24
N ASP A 121 7.78 -8.26 -12.80
CA ASP A 121 8.55 -7.32 -12.01
C ASP A 121 8.75 -7.81 -10.57
N TYR A 122 7.86 -8.70 -10.09
CA TYR A 122 8.14 -9.44 -8.88
C TYR A 122 9.36 -10.34 -9.05
N PHE A 123 9.41 -11.18 -10.08
CA PHE A 123 10.57 -12.05 -10.29
C PHE A 123 11.87 -11.25 -10.38
N TYR A 124 11.84 -10.10 -11.05
CA TYR A 124 12.96 -9.16 -11.04
C TYR A 124 13.29 -8.65 -9.62
N ALA A 125 12.31 -8.10 -8.90
CA ALA A 125 12.51 -7.59 -7.54
C ALA A 125 13.06 -8.68 -6.59
N PHE A 126 12.53 -9.91 -6.65
CA PHE A 126 13.00 -11.05 -5.87
C PHE A 126 14.38 -11.58 -6.30
N SER A 127 14.87 -11.22 -7.49
CA SER A 127 16.22 -11.56 -7.95
C SER A 127 17.31 -10.59 -7.46
N LEU A 128 16.92 -9.40 -6.98
CA LEU A 128 17.83 -8.39 -6.47
C LEU A 128 18.39 -8.78 -5.10
N ASP A 129 19.65 -8.44 -4.84
CA ASP A 129 20.33 -8.78 -3.58
C ASP A 129 19.73 -7.98 -2.40
N GLU A 130 19.28 -6.75 -2.66
CA GLU A 130 18.58 -5.86 -1.73
C GLU A 130 17.26 -6.47 -1.23
N TYR A 131 16.67 -7.38 -2.01
CA TYR A 131 15.45 -8.07 -1.59
C TYR A 131 15.71 -9.07 -0.45
N LYS A 132 16.95 -9.52 -0.23
CA LYS A 132 17.29 -10.34 0.93
C LYS A 132 17.10 -9.56 2.24
N GLU A 133 17.43 -8.27 2.23
CA GLU A 133 17.16 -7.39 3.37
C GLU A 133 15.66 -7.13 3.53
N PHE A 134 14.94 -6.87 2.44
CA PHE A 134 13.48 -6.72 2.48
C PHE A 134 12.77 -8.00 2.97
N ARG A 135 13.26 -9.19 2.61
CA ARG A 135 12.74 -10.48 3.10
C ARG A 135 12.78 -10.58 4.63
N SER A 136 13.79 -9.98 5.27
CA SER A 136 13.87 -9.93 6.73
C SER A 136 12.69 -9.16 7.35
N THR A 137 12.10 -8.21 6.63
CA THR A 137 10.94 -7.44 7.10
C THR A 137 9.65 -8.27 7.20
N PHE A 138 9.62 -9.44 6.55
CA PHE A 138 8.54 -10.42 6.68
C PHE A 138 8.69 -11.33 7.90
N SER A 139 9.77 -11.21 8.68
CA SER A 139 9.92 -11.91 9.96
C SER A 139 8.67 -11.74 10.85
N GLY A 140 8.12 -12.87 11.31
CA GLY A 140 6.88 -12.92 12.09
C GLY A 140 5.58 -13.09 11.28
N TYR A 141 5.65 -13.20 9.95
CA TYR A 141 4.48 -13.40 9.07
C TYR A 141 4.64 -14.68 8.23
N PRO A 142 4.30 -15.86 8.76
CA PRO A 142 4.69 -17.15 8.17
C PRO A 142 4.10 -17.39 6.77
N ALA A 143 2.90 -16.88 6.47
CA ALA A 143 2.31 -17.01 5.14
C ALA A 143 3.06 -16.15 4.10
N THR A 144 3.31 -14.88 4.42
CA THR A 144 4.06 -13.96 3.55
C THR A 144 5.50 -14.41 3.36
N GLN A 145 6.13 -14.95 4.41
CA GLN A 145 7.46 -15.57 4.32
C GLN A 145 7.48 -16.77 3.38
N LYS A 146 6.55 -17.72 3.52
CA LYS A 146 6.49 -18.89 2.63
C LYS A 146 6.34 -18.51 1.15
N VAL A 147 5.51 -17.52 0.86
CA VAL A 147 5.33 -17.04 -0.51
C VAL A 147 6.55 -16.28 -1.00
N SER A 148 7.14 -15.44 -0.15
CA SER A 148 8.42 -14.77 -0.44
C SER A 148 9.53 -15.78 -0.73
N ASP A 149 9.60 -16.87 0.03
CA ASP A 149 10.60 -17.92 -0.11
C ASP A 149 10.40 -18.73 -1.39
N LEU A 150 9.15 -19.03 -1.72
CA LEU A 150 8.79 -19.67 -2.98
C LEU A 150 9.16 -18.78 -4.17
N LEU A 151 8.80 -17.50 -4.14
CA LEU A 151 9.12 -16.55 -5.20
C LEU A 151 10.63 -16.33 -5.34
N PHE A 152 11.37 -16.25 -4.23
CA PHE A 152 12.83 -16.19 -4.23
C PHE A 152 13.47 -17.46 -4.82
N LYS A 153 12.95 -18.64 -4.47
CA LYS A 153 13.43 -19.93 -5.02
C LYS A 153 13.14 -20.06 -6.51
N ILE A 154 11.97 -19.62 -6.97
CA ILE A 154 11.58 -19.62 -8.39
C ILE A 154 12.37 -18.57 -9.19
N ALA A 155 12.61 -17.39 -8.60
CA ALA A 155 13.44 -16.34 -9.19
C ALA A 155 14.93 -16.71 -9.21
N GLY A 156 15.35 -17.77 -8.52
CA GLY A 156 16.73 -18.16 -8.26
C GLY A 156 17.66 -18.06 -9.47
N LYS A 157 18.90 -17.58 -9.22
CA LYS A 157 20.08 -17.45 -10.11
C LYS A 157 19.89 -16.94 -11.55
N LYS A 158 18.68 -16.66 -12.03
CA LYS A 158 18.43 -15.92 -13.28
C LYS A 158 18.85 -14.46 -13.05
N LYS A 159 20.17 -14.25 -13.02
CA LYS A 159 20.80 -12.95 -12.91
C LYS A 159 20.39 -12.12 -14.11
N THR A 160 19.55 -11.12 -13.85
CA THR A 160 19.61 -9.72 -14.31
C THR A 160 19.78 -9.38 -15.79
N SER A 161 20.32 -10.21 -16.67
CA SER A 161 20.59 -9.84 -18.07
C SER A 161 19.33 -9.80 -18.95
N GLU A 162 18.29 -10.58 -18.63
CA GLU A 162 17.02 -10.59 -19.39
C GLU A 162 16.00 -9.55 -18.89
N PHE A 163 16.10 -9.11 -17.65
CA PHE A 163 15.16 -8.14 -17.08
C PHE A 163 15.61 -6.72 -17.44
N LYS A 164 15.18 -6.22 -18.60
CA LYS A 164 15.34 -4.80 -18.96
C LYS A 164 14.85 -3.91 -17.81
N THR A 165 15.67 -2.94 -17.41
CA THR A 165 15.42 -1.91 -16.39
C THR A 165 14.24 -0.99 -16.71
N GLU A 166 13.67 -1.13 -17.91
CA GLU A 166 12.46 -0.42 -18.29
C GLU A 166 11.22 -1.10 -17.71
N PHE A 167 10.47 -0.33 -16.92
CA PHE A 167 9.18 -0.73 -16.39
C PHE A 167 8.06 -0.16 -17.27
N PRO A 168 7.64 -0.84 -18.36
CA PRO A 168 6.55 -0.33 -19.17
C PRO A 168 5.25 -0.30 -18.38
N TYR A 169 4.33 0.51 -18.88
CA TYR A 169 3.05 0.75 -18.28
C TYR A 169 2.28 -0.58 -18.05
N PRO A 170 1.79 -0.83 -16.83
CA PRO A 170 1.19 -2.12 -16.50
C PRO A 170 -0.23 -2.25 -17.07
N GLY A 171 -0.49 -3.36 -17.76
CA GLY A 171 -1.80 -3.68 -18.32
C GLY A 171 -2.86 -3.97 -17.23
N PRO A 172 -4.17 -3.82 -17.54
CA PRO A 172 -5.26 -3.96 -16.57
C PRO A 172 -5.28 -5.33 -15.88
N PHE A 173 -5.07 -6.41 -16.62
CA PHE A 173 -5.04 -7.77 -16.08
C PHE A 173 -3.88 -7.98 -15.08
N SER A 174 -2.67 -7.57 -15.46
CA SER A 174 -1.48 -7.71 -14.61
C SER A 174 -1.63 -6.94 -13.29
N ARG A 175 -2.19 -5.72 -13.36
CA ARG A 175 -2.52 -4.93 -12.16
C ARG A 175 -3.54 -5.62 -11.26
N GLY A 176 -4.57 -6.22 -11.83
CA GLY A 176 -5.60 -6.94 -11.07
C GLY A 176 -5.01 -8.13 -10.32
N VAL A 177 -4.22 -8.95 -11.01
CA VAL A 177 -3.52 -10.10 -10.40
C VAL A 177 -2.58 -9.65 -9.28
N CYS A 178 -1.78 -8.60 -9.50
CA CYS A 178 -0.83 -8.11 -8.50
C CYS A 178 -1.53 -7.52 -7.26
N GLN A 179 -2.60 -6.75 -7.45
CA GLN A 179 -3.41 -6.21 -6.34
C GLN A 179 -4.14 -7.31 -5.56
N LEU A 180 -4.59 -8.37 -6.24
CA LEU A 180 -5.16 -9.54 -5.58
C LEU A 180 -4.09 -10.29 -4.77
N MET A 181 -2.88 -10.44 -5.31
CA MET A 181 -1.74 -10.99 -4.57
C MET A 181 -1.40 -10.15 -3.33
N TRP A 182 -1.49 -8.82 -3.40
CA TRP A 182 -1.31 -7.96 -2.21
C TRP A 182 -2.30 -8.32 -1.10
N LEU A 183 -3.56 -8.50 -1.46
CA LEU A 183 -4.62 -8.87 -0.52
C LEU A 183 -4.42 -10.29 0.07
N LEU A 184 -4.08 -11.26 -0.77
CA LEU A 184 -3.97 -12.67 -0.36
C LEU A 184 -2.66 -13.01 0.36
N ILE A 185 -1.53 -12.41 -0.07
CA ILE A 185 -0.18 -12.80 0.36
C ILE A 185 0.43 -11.77 1.32
N GLY A 186 0.22 -10.48 1.05
CA GLY A 186 0.72 -9.42 1.91
C GLY A 186 -0.15 -9.13 3.13
N GLY A 187 -1.41 -9.55 3.10
CA GLY A 187 -2.39 -9.17 4.11
C GLY A 187 -2.37 -7.65 4.34
N SER A 188 -2.36 -7.23 5.61
CA SER A 188 -2.31 -5.81 5.99
C SER A 188 -0.95 -5.13 5.77
N ARG A 189 0.08 -5.81 5.22
CA ARG A 189 1.41 -5.20 4.97
C ARG A 189 1.50 -4.43 3.65
N PHE A 190 0.75 -4.83 2.63
CA PHE A 190 0.56 -4.01 1.41
C PHE A 190 -0.70 -3.14 1.55
N SER A 191 -0.83 -2.50 2.72
CA SER A 191 -1.84 -1.47 2.95
C SER A 191 -1.56 -0.23 2.12
N CYS A 192 -0.29 -0.01 1.74
CA CYS A 192 0.14 1.08 0.88
C CYS A 192 0.92 0.54 -0.32
N PHE A 193 0.94 1.31 -1.41
CA PHE A 193 1.79 1.08 -2.56
C PHE A 193 2.36 2.41 -3.06
N THR A 194 3.54 2.34 -3.66
CA THR A 194 4.23 3.53 -4.16
C THR A 194 4.30 3.48 -5.67
N LEU A 195 3.97 4.59 -6.33
CA LEU A 195 4.16 4.77 -7.77
C LEU A 195 5.08 5.96 -8.03
N SER A 196 5.98 5.77 -8.98
CA SER A 196 6.88 6.82 -9.45
C SER A 196 6.71 7.03 -10.95
N GLY A 197 6.79 8.29 -11.36
CA GLY A 197 6.72 8.69 -12.75
C GLY A 197 7.61 9.90 -13.03
N VAL A 198 7.79 10.20 -14.31
CA VAL A 198 8.57 11.34 -14.81
C VAL A 198 7.62 12.32 -15.46
N LYS A 199 7.67 13.59 -15.05
CA LYS A 199 6.92 14.67 -15.69
C LYS A 199 7.48 14.90 -17.09
N LEU A 200 6.60 14.89 -18.09
CA LEU A 200 6.91 15.24 -19.48
C LEU A 200 6.98 16.76 -19.65
#